data_AF-A0A7J6V9S4-F1
#
_entry.id   AF-A0A7J6V9S4-F1
#
_cell.length_a   1.000
_cell.length_b   1.000
_cell.length_c   1.000
_cell.angle_alpha   90.00
_cell.angle_beta   90.00
_cell.angle_gamma   90.00
#
_symmetry.space_group_name_H-M   'P 1'
#
loop_
_entity.id
_entity.type
_entity.pdbx_description
1 polymer ?
#
loop_
_entity_poly.entity_id
_entity_poly.type
_entity_poly.pdbx_seq_one_letter_code
_entity_poly.pdbx_strand_id
1 'polypeptide(L)' 'MSLKCTKEGVKGPLSIVAEIFQLTPTLRVVEMKKKGGDRGEYEDFCRNECLKNILPDEYIDALVVSLLLSVN' A
#
# COMPACT_ATOMS: atom_id res chain seq x y z
N MET A 1 1.55 -1.42 -13.35
CA MET A 1 2.87 -0.84 -12.96
C MET A 1 3.26 -1.44 -11.62
N SER A 2 4.55 -1.69 -11.36
CA SER A 2 5.01 -2.13 -10.03
C SER A 2 6.01 -1.15 -9.44
N LEU A 3 5.84 -0.85 -8.16
CA LEU A 3 6.74 -0.01 -7.37
C LEU A 3 7.34 -0.85 -6.26
N LYS A 4 8.65 -0.74 -6.08
CA LYS A 4 9.38 -1.38 -5.00
C LYS A 4 9.82 -0.31 -4.02
N CYS A 5 9.52 -0.51 -2.75
CA CYS A 5 10.00 0.34 -1.67
C CYS A 5 10.77 -0.52 -0.68
N THR A 6 11.94 -0.03 -0.29
CA THR A 6 12.68 -0.54 0.85
C THR A 6 12.86 0.64 1.79
N LYS A 7 12.47 0.48 3.05
CA LYS A 7 12.77 1.45 4.11
C LYS A 7 13.54 0.75 5.21
N GLU A 8 14.47 1.47 5.83
CA GLU A 8 15.08 1.02 7.06
C GLU A 8 14.10 1.27 8.21
N GLY A 9 13.56 0.18 8.76
CA GLY A 9 12.69 0.18 9.93
C GLY A 9 13.49 0.07 11.22
N VAL A 10 12.82 0.26 12.36
CA VAL A 10 13.45 0.11 13.69
C VAL A 10 13.86 -1.34 13.90
N LYS A 11 13.10 -2.28 13.34
CA LYS A 11 13.35 -3.71 13.40
C LYS A 11 14.15 -4.24 12.20
N GLY A 12 14.77 -3.35 11.45
CA GLY A 12 15.56 -3.66 10.25
C GLY A 12 14.82 -3.39 8.95
N PRO A 13 15.36 -3.86 7.80
CA PRO A 13 14.84 -3.50 6.49
C PRO A 13 13.42 -4.02 6.27
N LEU A 14 12.52 -3.13 5.89
CA LEU A 14 11.17 -3.44 5.45
C LEU A 14 11.09 -3.28 3.93
N SER A 15 10.78 -4.39 3.24
CA SER A 15 10.66 -4.42 1.78
C SER A 15 9.21 -4.66 1.37
N ILE A 16 8.68 -3.77 0.54
CA ILE A 16 7.29 -3.74 0.10
C ILE A 16 7.24 -3.62 -1.42
N VAL A 17 6.28 -4.32 -2.03
CA VAL A 17 5.94 -4.18 -3.43
C VAL A 17 4.51 -3.68 -3.54
N ALA A 18 4.30 -2.62 -4.30
CA ALA A 18 2.98 -2.15 -4.69
C ALA A 18 2.74 -2.49 -6.16
N GLU A 19 1.67 -3.22 -6.44
CA GLU A 19 1.22 -3.53 -7.79
C GLU A 19 -0.03 -2.72 -8.11
N ILE A 20 0.05 -1.89 -9.14
CA ILE A 20 -1.01 -0.97 -9.54
C ILE A 20 -1.69 -1.52 -10.79
N PHE A 21 -2.99 -1.76 -10.67
CA PHE A 21 -3.88 -2.25 -11.73
C PHE A 21 -4.88 -1.15 -12.09
N GLN A 22 -4.98 -0.81 -13.36
CA GLN A 22 -6.01 0.09 -13.85
C GLN A 22 -7.24 -0.73 -14.23
N LEU A 23 -8.38 -0.45 -13.62
CA LEU A 23 -9.64 -1.13 -13.93
C LEU A 23 -10.51 -0.29 -14.87
N THR A 24 -10.47 1.04 -14.72
CA THR A 24 -11.15 2.01 -15.60
C THR A 24 -10.24 3.23 -15.83
N PRO A 25 -10.57 4.17 -16.72
CA PRO A 25 -9.82 5.42 -16.85
C PRO A 25 -9.65 6.20 -15.54
N THR A 26 -10.60 6.07 -14.61
CA THR A 26 -10.64 6.82 -13.34
C THR A 26 -10.52 5.92 -12.10
N LEU A 27 -10.33 4.60 -12.26
CA LEU A 27 -10.19 3.67 -11.13
C LEU A 27 -8.93 2.84 -11.26
N ARG A 28 -8.12 2.89 -10.21
CA ARG A 28 -6.94 2.06 -10.04
C ARG A 28 -7.03 1.33 -8.71
N VAL A 29 -6.56 0.09 -8.69
CA VAL A 29 -6.38 -0.72 -7.50
C VAL A 29 -4.89 -0.85 -7.24
N VAL A 30 -4.49 -0.67 -5.98
CA VAL A 30 -3.11 -0.85 -5.53
C VAL A 30 -3.07 -2.02 -4.55
N GLU A 31 -2.40 -3.09 -4.95
CA GLU A 31 -2.15 -4.24 -4.10
C GLU A 31 -0.78 -4.09 -3.43
N MET A 32 -0.78 -4.05 -2.09
CA MET A 32 0.42 -3.93 -1.27
C MET A 32 0.87 -5.31 -0.78
N LYS A 33 2.15 -5.65 -0.98
CA LYS A 33 2.73 -6.94 -0.60
C LYS A 33 3.99 -6.75 0.24
N LYS A 34 4.01 -7.26 1.47
CA LYS A 34 5.24 -7.37 2.27
C LYS A 34 6.15 -8.45 1.67
N LYS A 35 7.38 -8.09 1.31
CA LYS A 35 8.42 -9.02 0.84
C LYS A 35 9.43 -9.39 1.92
N GLY A 36 9.66 -8.51 2.88
CA GLY A 36 10.60 -8.73 4.00
C GLY A 36 10.40 -7.68 5.09
N GLY A 37 10.89 -7.96 6.30
CA GLY A 37 10.78 -7.06 7.46
C GLY A 37 9.60 -7.35 8.39
N ASP A 38 9.43 -6.50 9.40
CA ASP A 38 8.46 -6.66 10.48
C ASP A 38 7.01 -6.43 10.00
N ARG A 39 6.08 -7.20 10.56
CA ARG A 39 4.65 -7.10 10.21
C ARG A 39 3.98 -5.84 10.76
N GLY A 40 4.30 -5.44 11.99
CA GLY A 40 3.72 -4.24 12.58
C GLY A 40 4.15 -2.98 11.82
N GLU A 41 5.44 -2.90 11.50
CA GLU A 41 5.97 -1.80 10.66
C GLU A 41 5.36 -1.76 9.26
N TYR A 42 5.06 -2.92 8.67
CA TYR A 42 4.31 -3.02 7.41
C TYR A 42 2.88 -2.47 7.54
N GLU A 43 2.13 -2.90 8.55
CA GLU A 43 0.75 -2.48 8.77
C GLU A 43 0.67 -0.97 9.05
N ASP A 44 1.61 -0.43 9.81
CA ASP A 44 1.69 1.01 10.09
C ASP A 44 2.08 1.82 8.87
N PHE A 45 3.01 1.31 8.04
CA PHE A 45 3.37 1.94 6.77
C PHE A 45 2.19 2.02 5.81
N CYS A 46 1.43 0.92 5.66
CA CYS A 46 0.22 0.88 4.84
C CYS A 46 -0.84 1.88 5.31
N ARG A 47 -1.01 2.04 6.63
CA ARG A 47 -2.00 2.95 7.22
C ARG A 47 -1.61 4.43 7.12
N ASN A 48 -0.35 4.76 7.38
CA ASN A 48 0.03 6.14 7.68
C ASN A 48 0.86 6.83 6.59
N GLU A 49 1.70 6.08 5.86
CA GLU A 49 2.75 6.64 5.02
C GLU A 49 2.50 6.40 3.52
N CYS A 50 1.96 5.24 3.15
CA CYS A 50 1.90 4.82 1.76
C CYS A 50 0.76 5.48 0.96
N LEU A 51 -0.45 5.54 1.55
CA LEU A 51 -1.65 6.06 0.87
C LEU A 51 -1.52 7.53 0.47
N LYS A 52 -0.83 8.33 1.28
CA LYS A 52 -0.64 9.78 1.04
C LYS A 52 0.37 10.09 -0.07
N ASN A 53 1.29 9.17 -0.36
CA ASN A 53 2.36 9.39 -1.33
C ASN A 53 2.08 8.73 -2.70
N ILE A 54 1.19 7.74 -2.76
CA ILE A 54 0.92 6.96 -3.99
C ILE A 54 -0.34 7.46 -4.71
N LEU A 55 -1.31 8.03 -4.02
CA LEU A 55 -2.56 8.51 -4.62
C LEU A 55 -2.71 10.02 -4.42
N PRO A 56 -3.04 10.78 -5.48
CA PRO A 56 -3.54 12.15 -5.32
C PRO A 56 -4.81 12.15 -4.44
N ASP A 57 -5.01 13.22 -3.66
CA ASP A 57 -6.12 13.35 -2.69
C ASP A 57 -7.50 12.99 -3.26
N GLU A 58 -7.71 13.14 -4.57
CA GLU A 58 -8.97 12.86 -5.27
C GLU A 58 -9.32 11.35 -5.41
N TYR A 59 -8.41 10.42 -5.12
CA TYR A 59 -8.62 8.96 -5.27
C TYR A 59 -8.77 8.20 -3.94
N ILE A 60 -8.74 8.91 -2.80
CA ILE A 60 -8.72 8.30 -1.46
C ILE A 60 -10.04 7.56 -1.15
N ASP A 61 -11.16 8.01 -1.72
CA ASP A 61 -12.50 7.45 -1.44
C ASP A 61 -12.70 6.01 -1.96
N ALA A 62 -11.93 5.57 -2.98
CA ALA A 62 -12.17 4.27 -3.63
C ALA A 62 -11.31 3.11 -3.07
N LEU A 63 -10.15 3.39 -2.46
CA LEU A 63 -9.16 2.35 -2.14
C LEU A 63 -9.31 1.73 -0.74
N VAL A 64 -9.81 2.51 0.22
CA VAL A 64 -10.01 2.05 1.61
C VAL A 64 -11.06 0.92 1.67
N VAL A 65 -12.00 0.91 0.71
CA VAL A 65 -13.13 -0.01 0.64
C VAL A 65 -12.70 -1.48 0.55
N SER A 66 -11.63 -1.82 -0.19
CA SER A 66 -11.22 -3.23 -0.36
C SER A 66 -10.42 -3.79 0.82
N LEU A 67 -9.67 -2.96 1.57
CA LEU A 67 -8.86 -3.44 2.69
C LEU A 67 -9.72 -3.72 3.94
N LEU A 68 -10.84 -3.02 4.10
CA LEU A 68 -11.80 -3.26 5.18
C LEU A 68 -12.70 -4.48 4.91
N LEU A 69 -13.02 -4.78 3.65
CA LEU A 69 -13.89 -5.91 3.30
C LEU A 69 -13.20 -7.29 3.36
N SER A 70 -11.87 -7.34 3.49
CA SER A 70 -11.12 -8.60 3.73
C SER A 70 -10.82 -8.86 5.22
N VAL A 71 -11.34 -8.05 6.14
CA VAL A 71 -11.42 -8.43 7.56
C VAL A 71 -12.78 -9.10 7.80
N ASN A 72 -12.92 -10.32 7.29
CA ASN A 72 -13.92 -11.31 7.69
C ASN A 72 -13.27 -12.69 7.63
#